data_AF-A0A9W6TIR9-F1
#
_entry.id   AF-A0A9W6TIR9-F1
#
_cell.length_a   1.000
_cell.length_b   1.000
_cell.length_c   1.000
_cell.angle_alpha   90.00
_cell.angle_beta   90.00
_cell.angle_gamma   90.00
#
_symmetry.space_group_name_H-M   'P 1'
#
loop_
_entity.id
_entity.type
_entity.pdbx_description
1 polymer ?
#
loop_
_entity_poly.entity_id
_entity_poly.type
_entity_poly.pdbx_seq_one_letter_code
_entity_poly.pdbx_strand_id
1 'polypeptide(L)'
;MDAHGVATGEIEVNVQSPMDKARRVAELRAMHAEVQPTVVFVGDSTNDLLALLEADVGVWLAPDMTSSSSALLQQLVDLYGIDVLPLTNYSTLADSICAASDKHQGDYKPTFFTTTDWSHLRTIVRAQVQNGHT
;
A
#
# COMPACT_ATOMS: atom_id res chain seq x y z
N MET A 1 19.20 18.02 16.74
CA MET A 1 19.69 19.38 17.03
C MET A 1 20.19 19.37 18.46
N ASP A 2 21.37 19.92 18.72
CA ASP A 2 21.86 20.09 20.09
C ASP A 2 21.12 21.25 20.79
N ALA A 3 21.48 21.51 22.05
CA ALA A 3 20.89 22.61 22.85
C ALA A 3 21.09 24.01 22.24
N HIS A 4 21.89 24.15 21.17
CA HIS A 4 22.18 25.39 20.47
C HIS A 4 21.58 25.43 19.06
N GLY A 5 20.73 24.45 18.70
CA GLY A 5 20.07 24.41 17.39
C GLY A 5 21.00 24.03 16.25
N VAL A 6 22.19 23.49 16.54
CA VAL A 6 23.12 23.01 15.51
C VAL A 6 22.64 21.65 15.02
N ALA A 7 22.61 21.46 13.69
CA ALA A 7 22.33 20.17 13.10
C ALA A 7 23.45 19.19 13.49
N THR A 8 23.10 18.16 14.27
CA THR A 8 24.05 17.18 14.81
C THR A 8 24.51 16.16 13.76
N GLY A 9 23.85 16.12 12.59
CA GLY A 9 24.03 15.06 11.61
C GLY A 9 23.40 13.71 12.03
N GLU A 10 22.81 13.64 13.22
CA GLU A 10 22.05 12.48 13.66
C GLU A 10 20.70 12.47 12.94
N ILE A 11 20.46 11.41 12.16
CA ILE A 11 19.18 11.17 11.52
C ILE A 11 18.45 10.14 12.36
N GLU A 12 17.34 10.54 12.97
CA GLU A 12 16.48 9.63 13.70
C GLU A 12 15.62 8.86 12.70
N VAL A 13 16.10 7.67 12.35
CA VAL A 13 15.57 6.90 11.22
C VAL A 13 14.58 5.83 11.68
N ASN A 14 13.31 6.21 11.81
CA ASN A 14 12.27 5.31 12.32
C ASN A 14 11.77 4.26 11.31
N VAL A 15 12.06 4.44 10.00
CA VAL A 15 11.74 3.49 8.92
C VAL A 15 12.91 3.46 7.95
N GLN A 16 13.66 2.36 7.89
CA GLN A 16 14.90 2.26 7.10
C GLN A 16 14.88 1.18 6.04
N SER A 17 14.07 0.16 6.23
CA SER A 17 14.05 -1.02 5.38
C SER A 17 12.64 -1.32 4.84
N PRO A 18 12.54 -2.14 3.79
CA PRO A 18 11.26 -2.67 3.32
C PRO A 18 10.48 -3.38 4.44
N MET A 19 11.19 -4.06 5.35
CA MET A 19 10.60 -4.72 6.50
C MET A 19 10.04 -3.72 7.52
N ASP A 20 10.72 -2.59 7.72
CA ASP A 20 10.22 -1.54 8.64
C ASP A 20 8.93 -0.92 8.12
N LYS A 21 8.80 -0.74 6.80
CA LYS A 21 7.56 -0.25 6.18
C LYS A 21 6.40 -1.22 6.44
N ALA A 22 6.60 -2.52 6.20
CA ALA A 22 5.59 -3.53 6.48
C ALA A 22 5.23 -3.61 7.96
N ARG A 23 6.24 -3.60 8.85
CA ARG A 23 6.02 -3.56 10.30
C ARG A 23 5.18 -2.35 10.70
N ARG A 24 5.44 -1.18 10.11
CA ARG A 24 4.68 0.03 10.40
C ARG A 24 3.20 -0.09 10.02
N VAL A 25 2.90 -0.74 8.90
CA VAL A 25 1.50 -1.04 8.49
C VAL A 25 0.83 -1.95 9.51
N ALA A 26 1.50 -3.03 9.92
CA ALA A 26 0.98 -3.95 10.95
C ALA A 26 0.77 -3.26 12.30
N GLU A 27 1.70 -2.39 12.73
CA GLU A 27 1.57 -1.59 13.94
C GLU A 27 0.37 -0.63 13.89
N LEU A 28 0.14 0.06 12.78
CA LEU A 28 -1.01 0.96 12.61
C LEU A 28 -2.33 0.20 12.74
N ARG A 29 -2.41 -1.00 12.16
CA ARG A 29 -3.58 -1.88 12.32
C ARG A 29 -3.78 -2.30 13.78
N ALA A 30 -2.70 -2.66 14.47
CA ALA A 30 -2.75 -3.08 15.87
C ALA A 30 -3.12 -1.95 16.85
N MET A 31 -2.58 -0.74 16.64
CA MET A 31 -2.85 0.43 17.49
C MET A 31 -4.30 0.90 17.44
N HIS A 32 -5.03 0.54 16.38
CA HIS A 32 -6.41 0.94 16.13
C HIS A 32 -7.34 -0.28 16.02
N ALA A 33 -6.96 -1.41 16.60
CA ALA A 33 -7.70 -2.67 16.46
C ALA A 33 -9.16 -2.55 16.92
N GLU A 34 -9.46 -1.66 17.86
CA GLU A 34 -10.81 -1.39 18.35
C GLU A 34 -11.75 -0.77 17.31
N VAL A 35 -11.22 0.02 16.37
CA VAL A 35 -12.00 0.64 15.28
C VAL A 35 -11.84 -0.08 13.95
N GLN A 36 -10.96 -1.08 13.86
CA GLN A 36 -10.68 -1.88 12.66
C GLN A 36 -10.51 -1.00 11.41
N PRO A 37 -9.54 -0.06 11.37
CA PRO A 37 -9.42 0.87 10.28
C PRO A 37 -8.97 0.14 9.01
N THR A 38 -9.47 0.60 7.86
CA THR A 38 -8.89 0.23 6.57
C THR A 38 -7.55 0.92 6.40
N VAL A 39 -6.48 0.14 6.27
CA VAL A 39 -5.13 0.63 6.00
C VAL A 39 -4.85 0.56 4.50
N VAL A 40 -4.66 1.73 3.90
CA VAL A 40 -4.25 1.88 2.50
C VAL A 40 -2.76 2.24 2.47
N PHE A 41 -1.95 1.45 1.77
CA PHE A 41 -0.54 1.76 1.55
C PHE A 41 -0.30 2.08 0.09
N VAL A 42 0.44 3.16 -0.20
CA VAL A 42 0.81 3.54 -1.58
C VAL A 42 2.31 3.55 -1.69
N GLY A 43 2.84 2.85 -2.69
CA GLY A 43 4.28 2.77 -2.97
C GLY A 43 4.55 2.70 -4.46
N ASP A 44 5.81 2.87 -4.86
CA ASP A 44 6.24 2.96 -6.26
C ASP A 44 7.43 2.02 -6.58
N SER A 45 7.99 1.37 -5.57
CA SER A 45 9.26 0.65 -5.67
C SER A 45 9.24 -0.73 -5.04
N THR A 46 10.28 -1.53 -5.31
CA THR A 46 10.48 -2.83 -4.66
C THR A 46 10.56 -2.75 -3.14
N ASN A 47 11.03 -1.62 -2.60
CA ASN A 47 11.11 -1.43 -1.16
C ASN A 47 9.74 -1.32 -0.51
N ASP A 48 8.69 -1.16 -1.30
CA ASP A 48 7.31 -1.05 -0.85
C ASP A 48 6.55 -2.38 -0.92
N LEU A 49 7.10 -3.40 -1.61
CA LEU A 49 6.40 -4.65 -1.89
C LEU A 49 5.81 -5.29 -0.63
N LEU A 50 6.58 -5.40 0.45
CA LEU A 50 6.08 -6.01 1.69
C LEU A 50 4.97 -5.18 2.35
N ALA A 51 5.06 -3.85 2.27
CA ALA A 51 4.05 -2.97 2.84
C ALA A 51 2.77 -2.92 1.98
N LEU A 52 2.90 -3.04 0.65
CA LEU A 52 1.79 -3.21 -0.29
C LEU A 52 0.99 -4.48 0.03
N LEU A 53 1.70 -5.58 0.34
CA LEU A 53 1.08 -6.86 0.70
C LEU A 53 0.47 -6.89 2.11
N GLU A 54 1.05 -6.15 3.05
CA GLU A 54 0.56 -6.10 4.44
C GLU A 54 -0.73 -5.27 4.59
N ALA A 55 -0.94 -4.28 3.72
CA ALA A 55 -2.08 -3.38 3.74
C ALA A 55 -3.40 -4.06 3.31
N ASP A 56 -4.54 -3.53 3.76
CA ASP A 56 -5.86 -4.01 3.29
C ASP A 56 -6.06 -3.64 1.81
N VAL A 57 -5.51 -2.50 1.41
CA VAL A 57 -5.43 -2.05 0.02
C VAL A 57 -4.02 -1.52 -0.25
N GLY A 58 -3.16 -2.37 -0.80
CA GLY A 58 -1.88 -1.95 -1.37
C GLY A 58 -2.10 -1.33 -2.75
N VAL A 59 -1.50 -0.15 -3.00
CA VAL A 59 -1.57 0.54 -4.30
C VAL A 59 -0.17 0.81 -4.81
N TRP A 60 0.22 0.10 -5.86
CA TRP A 60 1.39 0.40 -6.65
C TRP A 60 1.10 1.59 -7.58
N LEU A 61 1.62 2.75 -7.21
CA LEU A 61 1.59 3.96 -8.03
C LEU A 61 2.75 3.91 -9.03
N ALA A 62 2.46 3.53 -10.26
CA ALA A 62 3.44 3.44 -11.33
C ALA A 62 3.11 4.46 -12.44
N PRO A 63 3.50 5.74 -12.27
CA PRO A 63 3.26 6.75 -13.31
C PRO A 63 4.11 6.48 -14.56
N ASP A 64 5.21 5.74 -14.41
CA ASP A 64 6.09 5.32 -15.48
C ASP A 64 6.59 3.87 -15.24
N MET A 65 6.21 2.96 -16.14
CA MET A 65 6.63 1.56 -16.11
C MET A 65 8.05 1.36 -16.66
N THR A 66 8.68 2.40 -17.22
CA THR A 66 10.02 2.33 -17.81
C THR A 66 11.14 2.56 -16.80
N SER A 67 10.83 3.00 -15.58
CA SER A 67 11.82 3.16 -14.53
C SER A 67 12.39 1.80 -14.10
N SER A 68 13.69 1.73 -13.81
CA SER A 68 14.33 0.48 -13.37
C SER A 68 13.74 -0.05 -12.05
N SER A 69 13.20 0.85 -11.21
CA SER A 69 12.50 0.48 -9.96
C SER A 69 11.15 -0.18 -10.24
N SER A 70 10.35 0.39 -11.15
CA SER A 70 9.07 -0.17 -11.58
C SER A 70 9.26 -1.53 -12.25
N ALA A 71 10.27 -1.65 -13.12
CA ALA A 71 10.59 -2.90 -13.82
C ALA A 71 10.98 -4.02 -12.84
N LEU A 72 11.78 -3.71 -11.81
CA LEU A 72 12.18 -4.69 -10.82
C LEU A 72 10.99 -5.14 -9.96
N LEU A 73 10.09 -4.22 -9.58
CA LEU A 73 8.86 -4.59 -8.87
C LEU A 73 7.96 -5.48 -9.72
N GLN A 74 7.80 -5.19 -11.02
CA GLN A 74 7.09 -6.06 -11.95
C GLN A 74 7.70 -7.47 -11.99
N GLN A 75 9.04 -7.58 -12.03
CA GLN A 75 9.71 -8.88 -12.03
C GLN A 75 9.44 -9.68 -10.75
N LEU A 76 9.38 -9.02 -9.58
CA LEU A 76 9.05 -9.68 -8.31
C LEU A 76 7.58 -10.13 -8.29
N VAL A 77 6.67 -9.30 -8.79
CA VAL A 77 5.25 -9.66 -8.94
C VAL A 77 5.10 -10.94 -9.74
N ASP A 78 5.73 -11.01 -10.91
CA ASP A 78 5.67 -12.17 -11.79
C ASP A 78 6.31 -13.41 -11.13
N LEU A 79 7.45 -13.24 -10.45
CA LEU A 79 8.20 -14.32 -9.81
C LEU A 79 7.44 -14.97 -8.65
N TYR A 80 6.75 -14.16 -7.85
CA TYR A 80 6.03 -14.62 -6.66
C TYR A 80 4.54 -14.91 -6.90
N GLY A 81 4.07 -14.75 -8.14
CA GLY A 81 2.68 -15.03 -8.50
C GLY A 81 1.69 -14.09 -7.81
N ILE A 82 2.06 -12.82 -7.67
CA ILE A 82 1.24 -11.77 -7.06
C ILE A 82 0.28 -11.23 -8.13
N ASP A 83 -1.00 -11.12 -7.81
CA ASP A 83 -1.97 -10.52 -8.72
C ASP A 83 -1.96 -8.99 -8.59
N VAL A 84 -1.97 -8.31 -9.73
CA VAL A 84 -2.00 -6.84 -9.80
C VAL A 84 -3.24 -6.40 -10.57
N LEU A 85 -4.15 -5.74 -9.87
CA LEU A 85 -5.45 -5.35 -10.42
C LEU A 85 -5.52 -3.83 -10.66
N PRO A 86 -6.07 -3.35 -11.79
CA PRO A 86 -6.25 -1.92 -12.00
C PRO A 86 -7.21 -1.34 -10.97
N LEU A 87 -6.76 -0.35 -10.18
CA LEU A 87 -7.60 0.29 -9.16
C LEU A 87 -8.85 0.94 -9.78
N THR A 88 -8.74 1.37 -11.04
CA THR A 88 -9.84 1.97 -11.84
C THR A 88 -11.05 1.06 -12.01
N ASN A 89 -10.90 -0.25 -11.79
CA ASN A 89 -11.98 -1.21 -11.88
C ASN A 89 -12.89 -1.22 -10.64
N TYR A 90 -12.53 -0.48 -9.59
CA TYR A 90 -13.21 -0.49 -8.29
C TYR A 90 -13.72 0.90 -7.92
N SER A 91 -14.90 0.94 -7.29
CA SER A 91 -15.60 2.18 -6.96
C SER A 91 -15.46 2.59 -5.50
N THR A 92 -15.21 1.61 -4.61
CA THR A 92 -15.02 1.82 -3.17
C THR A 92 -13.81 1.03 -2.66
N LEU A 93 -13.30 1.41 -1.49
CA LEU A 93 -12.27 0.62 -0.80
C LEU A 93 -12.77 -0.78 -0.42
N ALA A 94 -14.06 -0.93 -0.11
CA ALA A 94 -14.66 -2.21 0.21
C ALA A 94 -14.61 -3.17 -1.00
N ASP A 95 -14.91 -2.68 -2.21
CA ASP A 95 -14.80 -3.50 -3.43
C ASP A 95 -13.36 -3.98 -3.66
N SER A 96 -12.39 -3.09 -3.43
CA SER A 96 -10.97 -3.45 -3.50
C SER A 96 -10.59 -4.51 -2.47
N ILE A 97 -11.01 -4.36 -1.21
CA ILE A 97 -10.74 -5.36 -0.16
C ILE A 97 -11.35 -6.71 -0.51
N CYS A 98 -12.61 -6.73 -0.98
CA CYS A 98 -13.28 -7.94 -1.42
C CYS A 98 -12.49 -8.64 -2.54
N ALA A 99 -12.01 -7.89 -3.54
CA ALA A 99 -11.21 -8.43 -4.62
C ALA A 99 -9.85 -8.99 -4.15
N ALA A 100 -9.16 -8.29 -3.24
CA ALA A 100 -7.89 -8.76 -2.68
C ALA A 100 -8.05 -9.97 -1.74
N SER A 101 -9.24 -10.16 -1.18
CA SER A 101 -9.57 -11.28 -0.31
C SER A 101 -10.15 -12.49 -1.05
N ASP A 102 -10.45 -12.35 -2.35
CA ASP A 102 -11.20 -13.35 -3.09
C ASP A 102 -10.35 -14.59 -3.36
N LYS A 103 -10.79 -15.72 -2.81
CA LYS A 103 -10.12 -17.01 -2.98
C LYS A 103 -10.54 -17.59 -4.32
N HIS A 104 -9.77 -17.31 -5.37
CA HIS A 104 -9.98 -18.00 -6.64
C HIS A 104 -9.70 -19.50 -6.46
N GLN A 105 -10.77 -20.29 -6.39
CA GLN A 105 -10.76 -21.74 -6.58
C GLN A 105 -9.69 -22.53 -5.77
N GLY A 106 -9.45 -22.12 -4.52
CA GLY A 106 -8.62 -22.86 -3.57
C GLY A 106 -7.15 -22.44 -3.50
N ASP A 107 -6.70 -21.51 -4.35
CA ASP A 107 -5.34 -20.97 -4.30
C ASP A 107 -5.39 -19.50 -3.84
N TYR A 108 -4.81 -19.21 -2.68
CA TYR A 108 -4.70 -17.82 -2.20
C TYR A 108 -3.55 -17.16 -2.95
N LYS A 109 -3.86 -16.17 -3.77
CA LYS A 109 -2.86 -15.32 -4.40
C LYS A 109 -2.79 -13.96 -3.71
N PRO A 110 -1.61 -13.55 -3.23
CA PRO A 110 -1.43 -12.18 -2.74
C PRO A 110 -1.80 -11.19 -3.85
N THR A 111 -2.54 -10.15 -3.51
CA THR A 111 -3.08 -9.19 -4.48
C THR A 111 -2.84 -7.76 -4.01
N PHE A 112 -2.43 -6.88 -4.92
CA PHE A 112 -2.49 -5.43 -4.71
C PHE A 112 -2.96 -4.72 -5.99
N PHE A 113 -3.21 -3.42 -5.90
CA PHE A 113 -3.78 -2.63 -6.98
C PHE A 113 -2.72 -1.78 -7.67
N THR A 114 -2.96 -1.39 -8.92
CA THR A 114 -2.12 -0.44 -9.64
C THR A 114 -2.91 0.76 -10.15
N THR A 115 -2.27 1.92 -10.17
CA THR A 115 -2.76 3.11 -10.85
C THR A 115 -1.59 3.99 -11.29
N THR A 116 -1.82 4.83 -12.30
CA THR A 116 -0.84 5.82 -12.78
C THR A 116 -1.10 7.21 -12.23
N ASP A 117 -2.26 7.43 -11.58
CA ASP A 117 -2.70 8.75 -11.14
C ASP A 117 -3.45 8.71 -9.79
N TRP A 118 -3.32 9.79 -9.04
CA TRP A 118 -3.93 9.93 -7.71
C TRP A 118 -5.43 10.18 -7.73
N SER A 119 -6.02 10.62 -8.85
CA SER A 119 -7.45 11.00 -8.90
C SER A 119 -8.38 9.85 -8.56
N HIS A 120 -8.07 8.64 -9.03
CA HIS A 120 -8.92 7.49 -8.76
C HIS A 120 -8.86 7.08 -7.28
N LEU A 121 -7.65 7.03 -6.71
CA LEU A 121 -7.48 6.76 -5.28
C LEU A 121 -8.20 7.83 -4.42
N ARG A 122 -8.11 9.12 -4.78
CA ARG A 122 -8.84 10.18 -4.09
C ARG A 122 -10.35 9.99 -4.16
N THR A 123 -10.86 9.52 -5.28
CA THR A 123 -12.30 9.27 -5.48
C THR A 123 -12.79 8.16 -4.55
N ILE A 124 -12.11 7.01 -4.54
CA ILE A 124 -12.55 5.85 -3.73
C ILE A 124 -12.39 6.10 -2.21
N VAL A 125 -11.37 6.86 -1.80
CA VAL A 125 -11.18 7.24 -0.39
C VAL A 125 -12.28 8.23 0.05
N ARG A 126 -12.64 9.20 -0.80
CA ARG A 126 -13.72 10.15 -0.48
C ARG A 126 -15.09 9.48 -0.40
N ALA A 127 -15.36 8.51 -1.27
CA ALA A 127 -16.58 7.71 -1.21
C ALA A 127 -16.73 7.02 0.16
N GLN A 128 -15.62 6.50 0.73
CA GLN A 128 -15.63 5.88 2.05
C GLN A 128 -16.01 6.87 3.17
N VAL A 129 -15.48 8.11 3.14
CA VAL A 129 -15.78 9.14 4.15
C VAL A 129 -17.25 9.57 4.11
N GLN A 130 -17.85 9.61 2.92
CA GLN A 130 -19.27 9.96 2.74
C GLN A 130 -20.21 8.87 3.23
N ASN A 131 -19.82 7.60 3.14
CA ASN A 131 -20.62 6.45 3.58
C ASN A 131 -20.55 6.19 5.11
N GLY A 132 -19.60 6.81 5.83
CA GLY A 132 -19.44 6.66 7.29
C GLY A 132 -20.24 7.66 8.15
N HIS A 133 -21.15 8.43 7.57
CA HIS A 133 -21.98 9.44 8.26
C HIS A 133 -23.44 8.98 8.51
N THR A 134 -23.68 7.68 8.66
CA THR A 134 -24.98 7.11 9.07
C THR A 134 -24.87 6.27 10.31
#